data_AF-A0A2V6PXY7-F1
#
_entry.id   AF-A0A2V6PXY7-F1
#
_cell.length_a   1.000
_cell.length_b   1.000
_cell.length_c   1.000
_cell.angle_alpha   90.00
_cell.angle_beta   90.00
_cell.angle_gamma   90.00
#
_symmetry.space_group_name_H-M   'P 1'
#
loop_
_entity.id
_entity.type
_entity.pdbx_description
1 polymer ?
#
loop_
_entity_poly.entity_id
_entity_poly.type
_entity_poly.pdbx_seq_one_letter_code
_entity_poly.pdbx_strand_id
1 'polypeptide(L)'
;MADADRASAWRALETGRTRLGVGTRGALLAPFASFPTLVLIDEHDEAHRPPGHPRLHARDIVFERARRERLALWLTSATPSVETWWRTTVGLVRTDRGERGAWPNVVIADTRGILRREPLTPELSRALRETLSRGGRAFIAVSRLTASLACDECGLIVRCET
;
A
#
# COMPACT_ATOMS: atom_id res chain seq x y z
N MET A 1 -8.81 -6.36 -21.71
CA MET A 1 -8.72 -5.30 -22.74
C MET A 1 -7.98 -5.89 -23.92
N ALA A 2 -8.54 -5.79 -25.13
CA ALA A 2 -7.88 -6.32 -26.31
C ALA A 2 -6.66 -5.44 -26.67
N ASP A 3 -5.67 -6.00 -27.34
CA ASP A 3 -4.47 -5.25 -27.75
C ASP A 3 -4.80 -4.08 -28.67
N ALA A 4 -5.84 -4.21 -29.50
CA ALA A 4 -6.34 -3.15 -30.36
C ALA A 4 -6.84 -1.94 -29.54
N ASP A 5 -7.58 -2.17 -28.46
CA ASP A 5 -8.08 -1.10 -27.59
C ASP A 5 -6.93 -0.36 -26.91
N ARG A 6 -5.93 -1.12 -26.43
CA ARG A 6 -4.72 -0.57 -25.82
C ARG A 6 -3.93 0.28 -26.81
N ALA A 7 -3.74 -0.19 -28.04
CA ALA A 7 -3.03 0.53 -29.09
C ALA A 7 -3.79 1.80 -29.52
N SER A 8 -5.12 1.73 -29.58
CA SER A 8 -5.98 2.89 -29.87
C SER A 8 -5.86 3.95 -28.78
N ALA A 9 -5.96 3.54 -27.50
CA ALA A 9 -5.79 4.43 -26.35
C ALA A 9 -4.39 5.07 -26.31
N TRP A 10 -3.35 4.29 -26.57
CA TRP A 10 -1.97 4.79 -26.65
C TRP A 10 -1.82 5.89 -27.69
N ARG A 11 -2.29 5.64 -28.93
CA ARG A 11 -2.29 6.65 -30.00
C ARG A 11 -3.14 7.87 -29.65
N ALA A 12 -4.25 7.69 -28.96
CA ALA A 12 -5.10 8.82 -28.57
C ALA A 12 -4.41 9.76 -27.57
N LEU A 13 -3.65 9.21 -26.62
CA LEU A 13 -2.83 9.99 -25.68
C LEU A 13 -1.63 10.65 -26.38
N GLU A 14 -0.96 9.92 -27.27
CA GLU A 14 0.17 10.41 -28.06
C GLU A 14 -0.20 11.59 -28.97
N THR A 15 -1.37 11.51 -29.62
CA THR A 15 -1.86 12.54 -30.54
C THR A 15 -2.63 13.67 -29.85
N GLY A 16 -2.82 13.58 -28.53
CA GLY A 16 -3.60 14.55 -27.76
C GLY A 16 -5.12 14.51 -28.01
N ARG A 17 -5.62 13.47 -28.70
CA ARG A 17 -7.07 13.22 -28.88
C ARG A 17 -7.77 12.93 -27.56
N THR A 18 -7.04 12.40 -26.59
CA THR A 18 -7.50 12.18 -25.22
C THR A 18 -6.62 12.93 -24.24
N ARG A 19 -7.23 13.57 -23.22
CA ARG A 19 -6.54 14.39 -22.21
C ARG A 19 -6.28 13.66 -20.87
N LEU A 20 -6.90 12.50 -20.66
CA LEU A 20 -6.79 11.70 -19.44
C LEU A 20 -6.55 10.24 -19.78
N GLY A 21 -5.46 9.67 -19.26
CA GLY A 21 -5.19 8.24 -19.29
C GLY A 21 -5.32 7.68 -17.89
N VAL A 22 -6.09 6.60 -17.73
CA VAL A 22 -6.20 5.84 -16.48
C VAL A 22 -5.81 4.40 -16.77
N GLY A 23 -4.97 3.84 -15.92
CA GLY A 23 -4.59 2.45 -16.01
C GLY A 23 -3.74 2.03 -14.83
N THR A 24 -3.25 0.80 -14.90
CA THR A 24 -2.31 0.28 -13.91
C THR A 24 -0.89 0.74 -14.26
N ARG A 25 0.11 0.02 -13.74
CA ARG A 25 1.54 0.33 -13.89
C ARG A 25 2.00 0.65 -15.31
N GLY A 26 1.49 -0.06 -16.32
CA GLY A 26 1.91 0.12 -17.72
C GLY A 26 1.48 1.47 -18.31
N ALA A 27 0.41 2.08 -17.81
CA ALA A 27 -0.06 3.38 -18.28
C ALA A 27 0.94 4.50 -17.97
N LEU A 28 1.80 4.32 -16.96
CA LEU A 28 2.85 5.27 -16.59
C LEU A 28 3.92 5.46 -17.67
N LEU A 29 3.95 4.59 -18.68
CA LEU A 29 4.87 4.68 -19.81
C LEU A 29 4.21 5.27 -21.07
N ALA A 30 2.90 5.51 -21.04
CA ALA A 30 2.19 6.05 -22.19
C ALA A 30 2.65 7.49 -22.50
N PRO A 31 2.85 7.86 -23.78
CA PRO A 31 3.19 9.21 -24.18
C PRO A 31 2.00 10.15 -23.97
N PHE A 32 2.28 11.43 -23.77
CA PHE A 32 1.26 12.48 -23.68
C PHE A 32 1.70 13.68 -24.51
N ALA A 33 0.82 14.17 -25.39
CA ALA A 33 1.09 15.30 -26.27
C ALA A 33 1.29 16.65 -25.54
N SER A 34 0.69 16.81 -24.35
CA SER A 34 0.67 18.07 -23.59
C SER A 34 0.83 17.83 -22.09
N PHE A 35 1.60 18.70 -21.44
CA PHE A 35 2.03 18.70 -20.03
C PHE A 35 1.09 17.95 -19.06
N PRO A 36 1.34 16.66 -18.80
CA PRO A 36 0.50 15.89 -17.90
C PRO A 36 0.86 16.17 -16.43
N THR A 37 -0.17 16.20 -15.59
CA THR A 37 0.00 15.86 -14.19
C THR A 37 0.03 14.34 -14.09
N LEU A 38 1.06 13.78 -13.44
CA LEU A 38 1.09 12.36 -13.11
C LEU A 38 0.48 12.16 -11.73
N VAL A 39 -0.38 11.13 -11.61
CA VAL A 39 -0.98 10.74 -10.34
C VAL A 39 -0.73 9.25 -10.12
N LEU A 40 -0.11 8.90 -9.00
CA LEU A 40 0.00 7.52 -8.54
C LEU A 40 -0.92 7.33 -7.33
N ILE A 41 -1.91 6.45 -7.49
CA ILE A 41 -2.87 6.12 -6.44
C ILE A 41 -2.35 4.94 -5.62
N ASP A 42 -2.60 5.00 -4.31
CA ASP A 42 -2.14 4.01 -3.33
C ASP A 42 -0.65 3.72 -3.50
N GLU A 43 0.16 4.77 -3.44
CA GLU A 43 1.61 4.69 -3.72
C GLU A 43 2.34 3.62 -2.89
N HIS A 44 1.81 3.30 -1.71
CA HIS A 44 2.35 2.30 -0.80
C HIS A 44 2.07 0.85 -1.22
N ASP A 45 1.18 0.62 -2.17
CA ASP A 45 0.72 -0.72 -2.56
C ASP A 45 1.85 -1.52 -3.24
N GLU A 46 2.11 -2.73 -2.75
CA GLU A 46 3.11 -3.65 -3.29
C GLU A 46 2.83 -4.04 -4.75
N ALA A 47 1.57 -3.95 -5.19
CA ALA A 47 1.19 -4.10 -6.59
C ALA A 47 2.06 -3.20 -7.48
N HIS A 48 2.52 -2.03 -7.03
CA HIS A 48 3.40 -1.17 -7.83
C HIS A 48 4.78 -1.77 -8.16
N ARG A 49 5.15 -2.91 -7.56
CA ARG A 49 6.40 -3.64 -7.81
C ARG A 49 6.08 -5.08 -8.26
N PRO A 50 5.75 -5.30 -9.54
CA PRO A 50 5.40 -6.63 -10.02
C PRO A 50 6.57 -7.60 -9.93
N PRO A 51 6.30 -8.90 -9.72
CA PRO A 51 7.32 -9.93 -9.82
C PRO A 51 7.80 -10.07 -11.29
N GLY A 52 9.07 -10.42 -11.46
CA GLY A 52 9.67 -10.65 -12.78
C GLY A 52 10.51 -9.49 -13.32
N HIS A 53 11.13 -9.72 -14.47
CA HIS A 53 11.95 -8.73 -15.16
C HIS A 53 11.15 -8.01 -16.25
N PRO A 54 11.37 -6.69 -16.45
CA PRO A 54 12.20 -5.81 -15.65
C PRO A 54 11.56 -5.48 -14.29
N ARG A 55 12.37 -5.44 -13.22
CA ARG A 55 11.91 -5.10 -11.87
C ARG A 55 11.78 -3.59 -11.74
N LEU A 56 10.64 -3.07 -12.19
CA LEU A 56 10.33 -1.65 -12.10
C LEU A 56 9.35 -1.38 -10.97
N HIS A 57 9.58 -0.31 -10.22
CA HIS A 57 8.61 0.20 -9.25
C HIS A 57 7.88 1.40 -9.85
N ALA A 58 6.55 1.36 -9.88
CA ALA A 58 5.71 2.41 -10.46
C ALA A 58 6.05 3.81 -9.90
N ARG A 59 6.17 3.92 -8.58
CA ARG A 59 6.68 5.09 -7.85
C ARG A 59 7.98 5.67 -8.43
N ASP A 60 9.00 4.83 -8.56
CA ASP A 60 10.31 5.31 -9.00
C ASP A 60 10.27 5.74 -10.46
N ILE A 61 9.46 5.05 -11.29
CA ILE A 61 9.18 5.48 -12.67
C ILE A 61 8.52 6.87 -12.68
N VAL A 62 7.46 7.11 -11.89
CA VAL A 62 6.78 8.42 -11.93
C VAL A 62 7.64 9.55 -11.38
N PHE A 63 8.47 9.29 -10.37
CA PHE A 63 9.46 10.27 -9.90
C PHE A 63 10.45 10.63 -11.00
N GLU A 64 11.05 9.63 -11.64
CA GLU A 64 12.05 9.88 -12.68
C GLU A 64 11.43 10.53 -13.91
N ARG A 65 10.23 10.09 -14.30
CA ARG A 65 9.48 10.66 -15.41
C ARG A 65 9.11 12.12 -15.13
N ALA A 66 8.57 12.41 -13.95
CA ALA A 66 8.24 13.78 -13.55
C ALA A 66 9.47 14.69 -13.54
N ARG A 67 10.63 14.18 -13.10
CA ARG A 67 11.89 14.91 -13.14
C ARG A 67 12.37 15.20 -14.57
N ARG A 68 12.39 14.18 -15.44
CA ARG A 68 12.88 14.30 -16.84
C ARG A 68 11.98 15.18 -17.69
N GLU A 69 10.67 14.98 -17.58
CA GLU A 69 9.66 15.65 -18.39
C GLU A 69 9.13 16.95 -17.73
N ARG A 70 9.64 17.31 -16.54
CA ARG A 70 9.23 18.49 -15.75
C ARG A 70 7.72 18.52 -15.47
N LEU A 71 7.19 17.39 -15.01
CA LEU A 71 5.76 17.19 -14.76
C LEU A 71 5.41 17.44 -13.30
N ALA A 72 4.19 17.90 -13.05
CA ALA A 72 3.60 17.84 -11.72
C ALA A 72 3.35 16.38 -11.35
N LEU A 73 3.68 16.00 -10.12
CA LEU A 73 3.48 14.65 -9.59
C LEU A 73 2.66 14.69 -8.31
N TRP A 74 1.59 13.91 -8.27
CA TRP A 74 0.81 13.65 -7.07
C TRP A 74 0.90 12.18 -6.71
N LEU A 75 1.16 11.94 -5.43
CA LEU A 75 1.15 10.61 -4.83
C LEU A 75 0.01 10.60 -3.83
N THR A 76 -0.96 9.70 -4.00
CA THR A 76 -2.03 9.53 -3.02
C THR A 76 -1.75 8.28 -2.19
N SER A 77 -1.92 8.41 -0.89
CA SER A 77 -1.77 7.30 0.05
C SER A 77 -2.36 7.67 1.41
N ALA A 78 -3.18 6.78 1.98
CA ALA A 78 -3.61 6.88 3.38
C ALA A 78 -2.46 6.55 4.35
N THR A 79 -1.57 5.65 3.93
CA THR A 79 -0.41 5.16 4.68
C THR A 79 0.82 5.23 3.78
N PRO A 80 1.43 6.42 3.60
CA PRO A 80 2.58 6.59 2.70
C PRO A 80 3.67 5.56 2.98
N SER A 81 4.32 5.07 1.92
CA SER A 81 5.48 4.20 2.09
C SER A 81 6.59 4.87 2.91
N VAL A 82 7.47 4.06 3.51
CA VAL A 82 8.61 4.59 4.29
C VAL A 82 9.49 5.48 3.41
N GLU A 83 9.66 5.14 2.14
CA GLU A 83 10.50 5.92 1.21
C GLU A 83 9.85 7.25 0.83
N THR A 84 8.52 7.30 0.66
CA THR A 84 7.80 8.56 0.40
C THR A 84 7.73 9.42 1.67
N TRP A 85 7.58 8.78 2.83
CA TRP A 85 7.68 9.45 4.13
C TRP A 85 9.06 10.09 4.32
N TRP A 86 10.15 9.34 4.06
CA TRP A 86 11.51 9.88 4.11
C TRP A 86 11.73 11.02 3.12
N ARG A 87 11.23 10.91 1.88
CA ARG A 87 11.30 12.01 0.90
C ARG A 87 10.58 13.27 1.40
N THR A 88 9.54 13.10 2.21
CA THR A 88 8.87 14.24 2.86
C THR A 88 9.77 14.87 3.93
N THR A 89 10.44 14.06 4.75
CA THR A 89 11.32 14.58 5.82
C THR A 89 12.55 15.30 5.28
N VAL A 90 13.07 14.90 4.12
CA VAL A 90 14.19 15.59 3.44
C VAL A 90 13.74 16.69 2.46
N GLY A 91 12.44 17.02 2.42
CA GLY A 91 11.91 18.14 1.63
C GLY A 91 11.78 17.89 0.12
N LEU A 92 11.94 16.64 -0.35
CA LEU A 92 11.77 16.26 -1.75
C LEU A 92 10.30 16.09 -2.15
N VAL A 93 9.43 15.78 -1.19
CA VAL A 93 7.97 15.66 -1.37
C VAL A 93 7.28 16.57 -0.38
N ARG A 94 6.29 17.33 -0.84
CA ARG A 94 5.39 18.09 0.04
C ARG A 94 4.20 17.22 0.39
N THR A 95 3.88 17.11 1.67
CA THR A 95 2.69 16.39 2.13
C THR A 95 1.60 17.39 2.49
N ASP A 96 0.38 17.15 1.99
CA ASP A 96 -0.82 17.78 2.50
C ASP A 96 -1.57 16.73 3.31
N ARG A 97 -1.38 16.76 4.64
CA ARG A 97 -2.08 15.85 5.54
C ARG A 97 -3.40 16.52 5.88
N GLY A 98 -4.45 16.11 5.16
CA GLY A 98 -5.83 16.48 5.53
C GLY A 98 -6.15 16.10 6.98
N GLU A 99 -7.31 16.54 7.46
CA GLU A 99 -7.74 16.28 8.83
C GLU A 99 -7.75 14.79 9.15
N ARG A 100 -7.13 14.43 10.28
CA ARG A 100 -7.14 13.06 10.79
C ARG A 100 -8.38 12.88 11.64
N GLY A 101 -9.19 11.87 11.33
CA GLY A 101 -10.25 11.42 12.23
C GLY A 101 -9.71 10.88 13.55
N ALA A 102 -10.62 10.60 14.49
CA ALA A 102 -10.25 9.96 15.75
C ALA A 102 -9.65 8.56 15.49
N TRP A 103 -8.60 8.23 16.24
CA TRP A 103 -8.03 6.87 16.20
C TRP A 103 -9.05 5.86 16.73
N PRO A 104 -9.08 4.63 16.16
CA PRO A 104 -9.89 3.55 16.74
C PRO A 104 -9.39 3.20 18.14
N ASN A 105 -10.26 2.63 18.96
CA ASN A 105 -9.83 2.03 20.21
C ASN A 105 -9.02 0.77 19.93
N VAL A 106 -7.78 0.73 20.41
CA VAL A 106 -6.84 -0.38 20.19
C VAL A 106 -6.53 -1.04 21.52
N VAL A 107 -6.74 -2.36 21.59
CA VAL A 107 -6.39 -3.18 22.76
C VAL A 107 -5.27 -4.13 22.36
N ILE A 108 -4.17 -4.09 23.11
CA ILE A 108 -3.06 -5.03 22.96
C ILE A 108 -3.27 -6.14 23.98
N ALA A 109 -3.53 -7.36 23.51
CA ALA A 109 -3.72 -8.52 24.36
C ALA A 109 -2.43 -9.30 24.52
N ASP A 110 -2.11 -9.70 25.76
CA ASP A 110 -1.04 -10.64 26.04
C ASP A 110 -1.51 -12.06 25.71
N THR A 111 -0.78 -12.74 24.85
CA THR A 111 -1.12 -14.07 24.35
C THR A 111 -0.41 -15.20 25.09
N ARG A 112 0.49 -14.86 26.04
CA ARG A 112 1.33 -15.83 26.74
C ARG A 112 0.48 -16.84 27.52
N GLY A 113 0.80 -18.13 27.40
CA GLY A 113 0.11 -19.25 28.02
C GLY A 113 -1.27 -19.57 27.43
N ILE A 114 -1.85 -18.67 26.64
CA ILE A 114 -3.20 -18.80 26.07
C ILE A 114 -3.14 -19.56 24.75
N LEU A 115 -2.32 -19.12 23.81
CA LEU A 115 -2.34 -19.63 22.43
C LEU A 115 -1.85 -21.09 22.29
N ARG A 116 -1.26 -21.66 23.34
CA ARG A 116 -0.96 -23.10 23.42
C ARG A 116 -2.20 -23.98 23.55
N ARG A 117 -3.27 -23.44 24.11
CA ARG A 117 -4.49 -24.19 24.47
C ARG A 117 -5.68 -23.71 23.65
N GLU A 118 -5.76 -22.41 23.40
CA GLU A 118 -6.90 -21.77 22.76
C GLU A 118 -6.44 -20.99 21.52
N PRO A 119 -7.19 -21.01 20.41
CA PRO A 119 -6.79 -20.31 19.19
C PRO A 119 -6.89 -18.77 19.29
N LEU A 120 -7.62 -18.25 20.29
CA LEU A 120 -7.90 -16.82 20.47
C LEU A 120 -7.84 -16.46 21.95
N THR A 121 -7.54 -15.20 22.27
CA THR A 121 -7.66 -14.71 23.65
C THR A 121 -9.12 -14.68 24.10
N PRO A 122 -9.41 -14.80 25.41
CA PRO A 122 -10.75 -14.64 25.94
C PRO A 122 -11.40 -13.32 25.54
N GLU A 123 -10.63 -12.22 25.53
CA GLU A 123 -11.08 -10.88 25.13
C GLU A 123 -11.51 -10.86 23.66
N LEU A 124 -10.68 -11.39 22.76
CA LEU A 124 -10.98 -11.43 21.34
C LEU A 124 -12.19 -12.33 21.06
N SER A 125 -12.25 -13.51 21.69
CA SER A 125 -13.37 -14.44 21.57
C SER A 125 -14.69 -13.81 22.00
N ARG A 126 -14.69 -13.06 23.11
CA ARG A 126 -15.87 -12.35 23.60
C ARG A 126 -16.29 -11.24 22.64
N ALA A 127 -15.34 -10.39 22.20
CA ALA A 127 -15.62 -9.30 21.27
C ALA A 127 -16.20 -9.81 19.93
N LEU A 128 -15.70 -10.94 19.42
CA LEU A 128 -16.23 -11.57 18.21
C LEU A 128 -17.66 -12.07 18.41
N ARG A 129 -17.95 -12.79 19.51
CA ARG A 129 -19.29 -13.28 19.82
C ARG A 129 -20.29 -12.13 19.96
N GLU A 130 -19.93 -11.08 20.69
CA GLU A 130 -20.77 -9.90 20.84
C GLU A 130 -21.05 -9.22 19.50
N THR A 131 -20.01 -9.02 18.68
CA THR A 131 -20.14 -8.41 17.34
C THR A 131 -21.09 -9.21 16.46
N LEU A 132 -20.92 -10.54 16.41
CA LEU A 132 -21.76 -11.41 15.58
C LEU A 132 -23.19 -11.53 16.11
N SER A 133 -23.38 -11.58 17.44
CA SER A 133 -24.72 -11.65 18.06
C SER A 133 -25.60 -10.44 17.76
N ARG A 134 -24.99 -9.29 17.46
CA ARG A 134 -25.67 -8.04 17.08
C ARG A 134 -25.87 -7.92 15.56
N GLY A 135 -25.60 -8.99 14.79
CA GLY A 135 -25.65 -8.98 13.33
C GLY A 135 -24.49 -8.22 12.67
N GLY A 136 -23.44 -7.89 13.44
CA GLY A 136 -22.24 -7.26 12.92
C GLY A 136 -21.36 -8.24 12.15
N ARG A 137 -20.32 -7.71 11.50
CA ARG A 137 -19.28 -8.49 10.81
C ARG A 137 -17.94 -8.23 11.46
N ALA A 138 -17.13 -9.27 11.58
CA ALA A 138 -15.76 -9.17 12.06
C ALA A 138 -14.80 -9.64 10.97
N PHE A 139 -13.63 -8.98 10.90
CA PHE A 139 -12.53 -9.37 10.03
C PHE A 139 -11.36 -9.81 10.91
N ILE A 140 -10.87 -11.03 10.71
CA ILE A 140 -9.69 -11.56 11.40
C ILE A 140 -8.57 -11.68 10.37
N ALA A 141 -7.54 -10.85 10.52
CA ALA A 141 -6.33 -10.92 9.72
C ALA A 141 -5.29 -11.80 10.41
N VAL A 142 -4.82 -12.85 9.73
CA VAL A 142 -3.70 -13.69 10.19
C VAL A 142 -2.58 -13.60 9.15
N SER A 143 -1.44 -13.05 9.55
CA SER A 143 -0.25 -12.94 8.69
C SER A 143 0.62 -14.19 8.82
N ARG A 144 1.17 -14.65 7.68
CA ARG A 144 2.21 -15.69 7.62
C ARG A 144 3.55 -15.14 7.09
N LEU A 145 3.69 -13.82 7.03
CA LEU A 145 4.78 -13.14 6.33
C LEU A 145 6.15 -13.30 7.03
N THR A 146 6.16 -13.58 8.34
CA THR A 146 7.39 -13.79 9.11
C THR A 146 7.15 -14.82 10.21
N ALA A 147 8.07 -15.78 10.34
CA ALA A 147 8.11 -16.68 11.48
C ALA A 147 9.26 -16.26 12.41
N SER A 148 8.94 -16.05 13.68
CA SER A 148 9.92 -15.88 14.76
C SER A 148 9.71 -16.98 15.79
N LEU A 149 10.79 -17.57 16.28
CA LEU A 149 10.69 -18.51 17.39
C LEU A 149 10.54 -17.73 18.70
N ALA A 150 9.37 -17.85 19.32
CA ALA A 150 9.08 -17.25 20.61
C ALA A 150 8.57 -18.31 21.60
N CYS A 151 8.92 -18.16 22.88
CA CYS A 151 8.36 -18.97 23.95
C CYS A 151 6.94 -18.49 24.28
N ASP A 152 5.93 -19.33 24.11
CA ASP A 152 4.55 -18.96 24.42
C ASP A 152 4.31 -18.71 25.90
N GLU A 153 5.19 -19.11 26.81
CA GLU A 153 4.97 -18.94 28.26
C GLU A 153 5.56 -17.64 28.78
N CYS A 154 6.82 -17.34 28.44
CA CYS A 154 7.50 -16.15 28.94
C CYS A 154 7.59 -15.01 27.91
N GLY A 155 7.38 -15.30 26.63
CA GLY A 155 7.50 -14.33 25.53
C GLY A 155 8.94 -14.12 25.05
N LEU A 156 9.90 -14.94 25.48
CA LEU A 156 11.29 -14.86 24.99
C LEU A 156 11.33 -15.10 23.48
N ILE A 157 11.85 -14.13 22.73
CA ILE A 157 12.11 -14.25 21.29
C ILE A 157 13.56 -14.69 21.11
N VAL A 158 13.78 -15.83 20.44
CA VAL A 158 15.11 -16.32 20.12
C VAL A 158 15.74 -15.41 19.06
N ARG A 159 16.98 -14.98 19.30
CA ARG A 159 17.73 -14.09 18.42
C ARG A 159 19.05 -14.75 18.04
N CYS A 160 19.58 -14.41 16.86
CA CYS A 160 20.93 -14.82 16.48
C CYS A 160 21.94 -14.15 17.41
N GLU A 161 22.96 -14.90 17.83
CA GLU A 161 24.09 -14.39 18.61
C GLU A 161 25.10 -13.70 17.68
N THR A 162 24.72 -12.51 17.19
CA THR A 162 25.53 -11.63 16.33
C THR A 162 25.79 -12.13 14.91
#